data_AF-A0ABD5AZA6-F1
#
_entry.id   AF-A0ABD5AZA6-F1
#
_cell.length_a   1.000
_cell.length_b   1.000
_cell.length_c   1.000
_cell.angle_alpha   90.00
_cell.angle_beta   90.00
_cell.angle_gamma   90.00
#
_symmetry.space_group_name_H-M   'P 1'
#
loop_
_entity.id
_entity.type
_entity.pdbx_description
1 polymer ?
#
loop_
_entity_poly.entity_id
_entity_poly.type
_entity_poly.pdbx_seq_one_letter_code
_entity_poly.pdbx_strand_id
1 'polypeptide(L)'
;GIHVLKETLSSFRKVADKFNVDALYPIATAAIRQSKNREAIIKEIKQDIHIEIQIVPEEDEAFYGYYAITHTTDIENGISVDIGGGSTEVTLFKDKQLKESHSFPFGVVSLKRQ
;
A
#
# COMPACT_ATOMS: atom_id res chain seq x y z
N GLY A 1 8.63 -6.59 -14.83
CA GLY A 1 8.38 -6.05 -13.48
C GLY A 1 8.54 -4.54 -13.49
N ILE A 2 9.78 -4.06 -13.36
CA ILE A 2 10.05 -2.61 -13.24
C ILE A 2 9.61 -1.78 -14.46
N HIS A 3 9.77 -2.30 -15.69
CA HIS A 3 9.31 -1.60 -16.89
C HIS A 3 7.79 -1.34 -16.87
N VAL A 4 6.99 -2.38 -16.57
CA VAL A 4 5.53 -2.27 -16.44
C VAL A 4 5.12 -1.29 -15.32
N LEU A 5 5.83 -1.34 -14.18
CA LEU A 5 5.63 -0.38 -13.09
C LEU A 5 5.87 1.06 -13.57
N LYS A 6 6.96 1.29 -14.30
CA LYS A 6 7.31 2.60 -14.83
C LYS A 6 6.29 3.12 -15.85
N GLU A 7 5.85 2.29 -16.78
CA GLU A 7 4.83 2.66 -17.76
C GLU A 7 3.51 3.01 -17.07
N THR A 8 3.11 2.22 -16.07
CA THR A 8 1.87 2.43 -15.31
C THR A 8 1.91 3.73 -14.52
N LEU A 9 2.99 3.97 -13.76
CA LEU A 9 3.18 5.19 -13.00
C LEU A 9 3.29 6.43 -13.90
N SER A 10 3.91 6.31 -15.07
CA SER A 10 3.93 7.39 -16.07
C SER A 10 2.53 7.72 -16.57
N SER A 11 1.68 6.71 -16.75
CA SER A 11 0.26 6.92 -17.10
C SER A 11 -0.49 7.66 -16.00
N PHE A 12 -0.32 7.25 -14.74
CA PHE A 12 -0.93 7.94 -13.60
C PHE A 12 -0.44 9.38 -13.47
N ARG A 13 0.84 9.66 -13.73
CA ARG A 13 1.38 11.02 -13.74
C ARG A 13 0.70 11.89 -14.81
N LYS A 14 0.56 11.38 -16.04
CA LYS A 14 -0.14 12.10 -17.11
C LYS A 14 -1.58 12.43 -16.75
N VAL A 15 -2.27 11.53 -16.05
CA VAL A 15 -3.62 11.78 -15.53
C VAL A 15 -3.59 12.89 -14.48
N ALA A 16 -2.70 12.80 -13.49
CA ALA A 16 -2.56 13.82 -12.45
C ALA A 16 -2.24 15.21 -13.02
N ASP A 17 -1.32 15.30 -13.98
CA ASP A 17 -0.95 16.54 -14.65
C ASP A 17 -2.14 17.13 -15.42
N LYS A 18 -2.94 16.28 -16.11
CA LYS A 18 -4.16 16.72 -16.82
C LYS A 18 -5.20 17.33 -15.89
N PHE A 19 -5.30 16.85 -14.65
CA PHE A 19 -6.21 17.37 -13.64
C PHE A 19 -5.60 18.47 -12.77
N ASN A 20 -4.36 18.92 -13.05
CA ASN A 20 -3.62 19.89 -12.26
C ASN A 20 -3.57 19.53 -10.77
N VAL A 21 -3.30 18.26 -10.45
CA VAL A 21 -3.17 17.80 -9.06
C VAL A 21 -1.94 18.44 -8.42
N ASP A 22 -2.14 19.13 -7.28
CA ASP A 22 -1.07 19.84 -6.58
C ASP A 22 -0.04 18.91 -5.92
N ALA A 23 -0.49 17.75 -5.43
CA ALA A 23 0.35 16.81 -4.68
C ALA A 23 -0.04 15.35 -4.95
N LEU A 24 0.98 14.50 -5.06
CA LEU A 24 0.84 13.05 -5.17
C LEU A 24 1.42 12.40 -3.92
N TYR A 25 0.73 11.36 -3.41
CA TYR A 25 1.15 10.56 -2.26
C TYR A 25 1.22 9.08 -2.64
N PRO A 26 2.23 8.67 -3.45
CA PRO A 26 2.37 7.29 -3.87
C PRO A 26 2.95 6.45 -2.75
N ILE A 27 2.25 5.39 -2.36
CA ILE A 27 2.70 4.43 -1.34
C ILE A 27 3.01 3.08 -1.98
N ALA A 28 3.95 2.35 -1.39
CA ALA A 28 4.25 0.97 -1.75
C ALA A 28 4.33 0.06 -0.52
N THR A 29 3.75 -1.13 -0.65
CA THR A 29 3.56 -2.07 0.46
C THR A 29 4.43 -3.34 0.30
N ALA A 30 3.97 -4.48 0.83
CA ALA A 30 4.71 -5.73 0.97
C ALA A 30 5.59 -6.10 -0.23
N ALA A 31 5.06 -6.01 -1.46
CA ALA A 31 5.79 -6.44 -2.66
C ALA A 31 7.09 -5.65 -2.90
N ILE A 32 7.11 -4.34 -2.64
CA ILE A 32 8.32 -3.51 -2.75
C ILE A 32 9.10 -3.55 -1.44
N ARG A 33 8.42 -3.48 -0.29
CA ARG A 33 9.02 -3.52 1.05
C ARG A 33 9.94 -4.74 1.23
N GLN A 34 9.51 -5.91 0.75
CA GLN A 34 10.21 -7.19 0.84
C GLN A 34 11.18 -7.43 -0.36
N SER A 35 11.21 -6.54 -1.36
CA SER A 35 12.07 -6.74 -2.53
C SER A 35 13.55 -6.50 -2.20
N LYS A 36 14.42 -7.42 -2.64
CA LYS A 36 15.88 -7.32 -2.46
C LYS A 36 16.50 -6.07 -3.10
N ASN A 37 15.90 -5.57 -4.18
CA ASN A 37 16.39 -4.42 -4.95
C ASN A 37 15.51 -3.17 -4.80
N ARG A 38 14.75 -3.05 -3.70
CA ARG A 38 13.79 -1.95 -3.46
C ARG A 38 14.39 -0.55 -3.64
N GLU A 39 15.62 -0.33 -3.17
CA GLU A 39 16.31 0.96 -3.27
C GLU A 39 16.60 1.34 -4.72
N ALA A 40 17.03 0.36 -5.54
CA ALA A 40 17.24 0.57 -6.96
C ALA A 40 15.92 0.88 -7.67
N ILE A 41 14.83 0.17 -7.34
CA ILE A 41 13.50 0.42 -7.90
C ILE A 41 13.03 1.85 -7.59
N ILE A 42 13.09 2.28 -6.33
CA ILE A 42 12.66 3.62 -5.91
C ILE A 42 13.50 4.70 -6.60
N LYS A 43 14.82 4.50 -6.65
CA LYS A 43 15.73 5.43 -7.30
C LYS A 43 15.41 5.60 -8.78
N GLU A 44 15.21 4.50 -9.50
CA GLU A 44 14.89 4.53 -10.93
C GLU A 44 13.55 5.24 -11.19
N ILE A 45 12.53 4.98 -10.37
CA ILE A 45 11.22 5.64 -10.50
C ILE A 45 11.32 7.15 -10.24
N LYS A 46 12.07 7.56 -9.20
CA LYS A 46 12.28 8.98 -8.89
C LYS A 46 13.02 9.70 -10.02
N GLN A 47 14.03 9.06 -10.60
CA GLN A 47 14.83 9.63 -11.69
C GLN A 47 14.04 9.75 -12.99
N ASP A 48 13.30 8.71 -13.37
CA ASP A 48 12.72 8.62 -14.71
C ASP A 48 11.29 9.19 -14.80
N ILE A 49 10.55 9.19 -13.68
CA ILE A 49 9.11 9.54 -13.66
C ILE A 49 8.83 10.69 -12.69
N HIS A 50 9.84 11.11 -11.91
CA HIS A 50 9.70 12.18 -10.91
C HIS A 50 8.55 11.92 -9.93
N ILE A 51 8.36 10.65 -9.56
CA ILE A 51 7.44 10.19 -8.53
C ILE A 51 8.26 9.69 -7.35
N GLU A 52 7.98 10.23 -6.17
CA GLU A 52 8.60 9.81 -4.92
C GLU A 52 7.69 8.82 -4.19
N ILE A 53 8.04 7.54 -4.27
CA ILE A 53 7.29 6.48 -3.60
C ILE A 53 7.73 6.38 -2.14
N GLN A 54 6.75 6.37 -1.23
CA GLN A 54 6.97 6.08 0.18
C GLN A 54 6.71 4.60 0.43
N ILE A 55 7.70 3.87 0.96
CA ILE A 55 7.47 2.51 1.46
C ILE A 55 6.83 2.64 2.82
N VAL A 56 5.60 2.15 2.95
CA VAL A 56 4.88 2.19 4.22
C VAL A 56 5.21 0.96 5.07
N PRO A 57 5.45 1.14 6.39
CA PRO A 57 5.47 0.06 7.35
C PRO A 57 4.20 -0.78 7.34
N GLU A 58 4.29 -1.96 7.95
CA GLU A 58 3.15 -2.87 8.07
C GLU A 58 2.09 -2.33 9.02
N GLU A 59 2.50 -1.63 10.08
CA GLU A 59 1.56 -1.00 11.00
C GLU A 59 0.76 0.13 10.31
N ASP A 60 1.41 0.86 9.40
CA ASP A 60 0.76 1.93 8.63
C ASP A 60 -0.26 1.34 7.62
N GLU A 61 0.06 0.22 6.97
CA GLU A 61 -0.85 -0.49 6.07
C GLU A 61 -2.11 -0.94 6.80
N ALA A 62 -1.95 -1.55 7.97
CA ALA A 62 -3.07 -1.93 8.85
C ALA A 62 -3.87 -0.71 9.34
N PHE A 63 -3.18 0.37 9.73
CA PHE A 63 -3.80 1.61 10.17
C PHE A 63 -4.67 2.24 9.06
N TYR A 64 -4.16 2.34 7.83
CA TYR A 64 -4.92 2.94 6.72
C TYR A 64 -6.17 2.12 6.38
N GLY A 65 -6.08 0.78 6.41
CA GLY A 65 -7.25 -0.10 6.22
C GLY A 65 -8.33 0.12 7.29
N TYR A 66 -7.93 0.13 8.57
CA TYR A 66 -8.83 0.45 9.68
C TYR A 66 -9.44 1.87 9.57
N TYR A 67 -8.61 2.86 9.23
CA TYR A 67 -9.03 4.26 9.11
C TYR A 67 -10.09 4.40 8.02
N ALA A 68 -9.88 3.75 6.87
CA ALA A 68 -10.85 3.73 5.77
C ALA A 68 -12.19 3.12 6.23
N ILE A 69 -12.17 1.94 6.87
CA ILE A 69 -13.40 1.26 7.31
C ILE A 69 -14.20 2.12 8.29
N THR A 70 -13.54 2.67 9.31
CA THR A 70 -14.23 3.44 10.37
C THR A 70 -14.78 4.79 9.92
N HIS A 71 -14.20 5.38 8.86
CA HIS A 71 -14.61 6.69 8.33
C HIS A 71 -15.51 6.60 7.08
N THR A 72 -15.64 5.43 6.47
CA THR A 72 -16.50 5.22 5.27
C THR A 72 -17.68 4.29 5.52
N THR A 73 -17.78 3.72 6.73
CA THR A 73 -18.88 2.81 7.12
C THR A 73 -19.40 3.13 8.52
N ASP A 74 -20.59 2.62 8.83
CA ASP A 74 -21.21 2.72 10.16
C ASP A 74 -20.79 1.59 11.11
N ILE A 75 -19.78 0.79 10.75
CA ILE A 75 -19.28 -0.29 11.61
C ILE A 75 -18.51 0.33 12.79
N GLU A 76 -19.01 0.12 14.00
CA GLU A 76 -18.37 0.63 15.22
C GLU A 76 -17.34 -0.34 15.81
N ASN A 77 -17.62 -1.64 15.72
CA ASN A 77 -16.81 -2.70 16.32
C ASN A 77 -16.58 -3.80 15.28
N GLY A 78 -15.36 -4.25 15.11
CA GLY A 78 -15.06 -5.28 14.11
C GLY A 78 -13.60 -5.71 14.06
N ILE A 79 -13.38 -6.73 13.24
CA ILE A 79 -12.05 -7.16 12.82
C ILE A 79 -12.01 -6.99 11.30
N SER A 80 -11.07 -6.19 10.81
CA SER A 80 -10.78 -6.13 9.37
C SER A 80 -9.72 -7.16 9.02
N VAL A 81 -9.87 -7.74 7.83
CA VAL A 81 -8.87 -8.63 7.22
C VAL A 81 -8.63 -8.13 5.81
N ASP A 82 -7.46 -7.54 5.58
CA ASP A 82 -7.00 -7.12 4.25
C ASP A 82 -6.04 -8.19 3.72
N ILE A 83 -6.34 -8.76 2.55
CA ILE A 83 -5.58 -9.86 1.97
C ILE A 83 -4.87 -9.36 0.72
N GLY A 84 -3.60 -9.03 0.87
CA GLY A 84 -2.73 -8.62 -0.20
C GLY A 84 -2.09 -9.78 -0.97
N GLY A 85 -1.13 -9.41 -1.84
CA GLY A 85 -0.33 -10.40 -2.57
C GLY A 85 0.77 -11.04 -1.73
N GLY A 86 1.40 -10.27 -0.84
CA GLY A 86 2.56 -10.70 -0.04
C GLY A 86 2.40 -10.55 1.47
N SER A 87 1.28 -9.99 1.93
CA SER A 87 0.93 -9.85 3.34
C SER A 87 -0.60 -9.94 3.52
N THR A 88 -1.01 -10.15 4.77
CA THR A 88 -2.40 -10.12 5.21
C THR A 88 -2.46 -9.37 6.53
N GLU A 89 -3.19 -8.27 6.58
CA GLU A 89 -3.33 -7.41 7.74
C GLU A 89 -4.64 -7.73 8.47
N VAL A 90 -4.55 -8.02 9.76
CA VAL A 90 -5.71 -8.26 10.64
C VAL A 90 -5.76 -7.17 11.69
N THR A 91 -6.86 -6.42 11.75
CA THR A 91 -6.99 -5.27 12.64
C THR A 91 -8.28 -5.32 13.44
N LEU A 92 -8.15 -5.30 14.77
CA LEU A 92 -9.26 -5.18 15.71
C LEU A 92 -9.52 -3.73 16.05
N PHE A 93 -10.78 -3.30 15.93
CA PHE A 93 -11.22 -2.00 16.38
C PHE A 93 -12.51 -2.09 17.19
N LYS A 94 -12.66 -1.19 18.16
CA LYS A 94 -13.86 -1.03 18.99
C LYS A 94 -14.19 0.43 19.20
N ASP A 95 -15.46 0.77 19.15
CA ASP A 95 -15.96 2.15 19.20
C ASP A 95 -15.23 3.06 18.19
N LYS A 96 -15.03 2.53 16.98
CA LYS A 96 -14.22 3.13 15.91
C LYS A 96 -12.77 3.46 16.29
N GLN A 97 -12.24 2.90 17.37
CA GLN A 97 -10.84 3.05 17.79
C GLN A 97 -10.03 1.79 17.54
N LEU A 98 -8.84 1.93 16.96
CA LEU A 98 -7.86 0.86 16.82
C LEU A 98 -7.51 0.28 18.20
N LYS A 99 -7.59 -1.04 18.36
CA LYS A 99 -7.22 -1.74 19.59
C LYS A 99 -5.98 -2.60 19.40
N GLU A 100 -5.91 -3.34 18.30
CA GLU A 100 -4.77 -4.20 17.98
C GLU A 100 -4.69 -4.41 16.47
N SER A 101 -3.48 -4.59 15.94
CA SER A 101 -3.25 -4.93 14.54
C SER A 101 -2.08 -5.88 14.42
N HIS A 102 -2.15 -6.78 13.45
CA HIS A 102 -1.05 -7.67 13.11
C HIS A 102 -0.95 -7.83 11.59
N SER A 103 0.29 -7.84 11.08
CA SER A 103 0.60 -8.13 9.69
C SER A 103 1.24 -9.51 9.58
N PHE A 104 0.59 -10.39 8.85
CA PHE A 104 1.14 -11.70 8.53
C PHE A 104 1.97 -11.63 7.24
N PRO A 105 3.17 -12.25 7.18
CA PRO A 105 4.06 -12.17 6.03
C PRO A 105 3.64 -13.16 4.91
N PHE A 106 2.34 -13.28 4.64
CA PHE A 106 1.81 -14.06 3.53
C PHE A 106 0.55 -13.44 2.94
N GLY A 107 0.37 -13.62 1.63
CA GLY A 107 -0.84 -13.25 0.90
C GLY A 107 -1.07 -14.21 -0.27
N VAL A 108 -1.98 -13.86 -1.18
CA VAL A 108 -2.41 -14.78 -2.24
C VAL A 108 -1.27 -15.24 -3.17
N VAL A 109 -0.28 -14.39 -3.43
CA VAL A 109 0.84 -14.72 -4.33
C VAL A 109 1.90 -15.55 -3.62
N SER A 110 2.22 -15.22 -2.36
CA SER A 110 3.21 -16.00 -1.61
C SER A 110 2.69 -17.41 -1.29
N LEU A 111 1.41 -17.54 -0.94
CA LEU A 111 0.77 -18.85 -0.67
C LEU A 111 0.70 -19.72 -1.92
N LYS A 112 0.42 -19.14 -3.09
CA LYS A 112 0.40 -19.89 -4.37
C LYS A 112 1.77 -20.47 -4.76
N ARG A 113 2.87 -19.91 -4.24
CA ARG A 113 4.24 -20.31 -4.60
C ARG A 113 4.86 -21.33 -3.64
N GLN A 114 4.14 -21.71 -2.59
CA GLN A 114 4.49 -22.82 -1.70
C GLN A 114 4.11 -24.15 -2.34
#